data_AF-A0A1Z4F0V8-F1
#
_entry.id   AF-A0A1Z4F0V8-F1
#
_cell.length_a   1.000
_cell.length_b   1.000
_cell.length_c   1.000
_cell.angle_alpha   90.00
_cell.angle_beta   90.00
_cell.angle_gamma   90.00
#
_symmetry.space_group_name_H-M   'P 1'
#
loop_
_entity.id
_entity.type
_entity.pdbx_description
1 polymer ?
#
loop_
_entity_poly.entity_id
_entity_poly.type
_entity_poly.pdbx_seq_one_letter_code
_entity_poly.pdbx_strand_id
1 'polypeptide(L)' 'MTNADDFPAKTVKQNADGHVAVRRNTAADDPMAWGVMTIDAGGHYASSAEVEEWPVIAGPPS' A
#
# COMPACT_ATOMS: atom_id res chain seq x y z
N MET A 1 11.96 -4.99 -17.14
CA MET A 1 11.44 -4.02 -16.15
C MET A 1 11.20 -4.80 -14.88
N THR A 2 12.10 -4.65 -13.91
CA THR A 2 11.98 -5.27 -12.59
C THR A 2 10.78 -4.65 -11.87
N ASN A 3 9.89 -5.49 -11.38
CA ASN A 3 8.66 -5.11 -10.68
C ASN A 3 8.96 -4.04 -9.63
N ALA A 4 8.09 -3.02 -9.57
CA ALA A 4 8.02 -2.08 -8.46
C ALA A 4 8.18 -2.85 -7.15
N ASP A 5 9.07 -2.38 -6.29
CA ASP A 5 9.50 -3.05 -5.06
C ASP A 5 8.33 -3.78 -4.39
N ASP A 6 8.42 -5.11 -4.33
CA ASP A 6 7.39 -5.90 -3.69
C ASP A 6 7.46 -5.64 -2.18
N PHE A 7 6.61 -4.72 -1.72
CA PHE A 7 6.54 -4.38 -0.30
C PHE A 7 6.09 -5.63 0.47
N PRO A 8 6.76 -5.96 1.60
CA PRO A 8 6.33 -7.05 2.46
C PRO A 8 4.85 -6.92 2.86
N ALA A 9 4.18 -8.06 3.03
CA ALA A 9 2.83 -8.07 3.60
C ALA A 9 2.81 -7.30 4.93
N LYS A 10 1.73 -6.55 5.19
CA LYS A 10 1.54 -5.68 6.36
C LYS A 10 2.37 -4.40 6.37
N THR A 11 3.09 -4.07 5.28
CA THR A 11 3.63 -2.71 5.10
C THR A 11 2.49 -1.68 5.15
N VAL A 12 2.72 -0.59 5.86
CA VAL A 12 1.80 0.55 5.97
C VAL A 12 2.47 1.77 5.34
N LYS A 13 1.76 2.43 4.44
CA LYS A 13 2.14 3.70 3.82
C LYS A 13 1.16 4.80 4.21
N GLN A 14 1.64 6.04 4.29
CA GLN A 14 0.79 7.21 4.54
C GLN A 14 1.25 8.41 3.71
N ASN A 15 0.33 9.09 3.04
CA ASN A 15 0.62 10.32 2.29
C ASN A 15 0.44 11.60 3.13
N ALA A 16 0.76 12.76 2.56
CA ALA A 16 0.67 14.06 3.26
C ALA A 16 -0.77 14.48 3.61
N ASP A 17 -1.77 13.95 2.90
CA ASP A 17 -3.19 14.21 3.16
C ASP A 17 -3.75 13.31 4.29
N GLY A 18 -2.93 12.41 4.84
CA GLY A 18 -3.30 11.49 5.91
C GLY A 18 -3.99 10.22 5.43
N HIS A 19 -4.03 9.95 4.12
CA HIS A 19 -4.51 8.68 3.59
C HIS A 19 -3.56 7.55 3.98
N VAL A 20 -4.13 6.39 4.31
CA VAL A 20 -3.36 5.23 4.79
C VAL A 20 -3.58 4.05 3.85
N ALA A 21 -2.49 3.39 3.47
CA ALA A 21 -2.50 2.17 2.68
C ALA A 21 -1.86 1.03 3.45
N VAL A 22 -2.48 -0.16 3.43
CA VAL A 22 -1.94 -1.37 4.04
C VAL A 22 -1.76 -2.46 2.98
N ARG A 23 -0.54 -3.00 2.90
CA ARG A 23 -0.20 -4.11 2.00
C ARG A 23 -0.91 -5.36 2.47
N ARG A 24 -1.78 -5.91 1.61
CA ARG A 24 -2.50 -7.16 1.90
C ARG A 24 -1.54 -8.34 1.94
N ASN A 25 -1.95 -9.41 2.63
CA ASN A 25 -1.27 -10.70 2.57
C ASN A 25 -1.66 -11.44 1.28
N THR A 26 -1.26 -10.90 0.14
CA THR A 26 -1.50 -11.46 -1.20
C THR A 26 -0.18 -11.60 -1.95
N ALA A 27 -0.22 -12.24 -3.12
CA ALA A 27 0.94 -12.31 -3.99
C ALA A 27 1.45 -10.90 -4.38
N ALA A 28 2.75 -10.85 -4.68
CA ALA A 28 3.48 -9.66 -5.09
C ALA A 28 2.83 -8.92 -6.26
N ASP A 29 2.38 -9.72 -7.20
CA ASP A 29 1.86 -9.36 -8.52
C ASP A 29 0.35 -9.13 -8.52
N ASP A 30 -0.31 -9.19 -7.35
CA ASP A 30 -1.74 -8.91 -7.26
C ASP A 30 -2.00 -7.44 -7.66
N PRO A 31 -2.79 -7.18 -8.72
CA PRO A 31 -3.03 -5.82 -9.22
C PRO A 31 -3.77 -4.94 -8.21
N MET A 32 -4.38 -5.53 -7.18
CA MET A 32 -5.09 -4.86 -6.10
C MET A 32 -4.45 -5.17 -4.74
N ALA A 33 -3.12 -5.23 -4.71
CA ALA A 33 -2.25 -5.55 -3.57
C ALA A 33 -2.50 -4.76 -2.26
N TRP A 34 -3.21 -3.63 -2.28
CA TRP A 34 -3.34 -2.70 -1.16
C TRP A 34 -4.80 -2.49 -0.75
N GLY A 35 -5.03 -2.28 0.55
CA GLY A 35 -6.24 -1.65 1.05
C GLY A 35 -5.94 -0.21 1.45
N VAL A 36 -6.62 0.75 0.85
CA VAL A 36 -6.48 2.19 1.12
C VAL A 36 -7.68 2.65 1.93
N MET A 37 -7.45 3.54 2.88
CA MET A 37 -8.46 4.29 3.62
C MET A 37 -8.21 5.78 3.46
N THR A 38 -9.22 6.49 3.00
CA THR A 38 -9.27 7.95 2.86
C THR A 38 -10.36 8.52 3.78
N ILE A 39 -10.22 9.79 4.15
CA ILE A 39 -11.26 10.47 4.93
C ILE A 39 -12.48 10.74 4.05
N ASP A 40 -12.25 11.11 2.79
CA ASP A 40 -13.30 11.61 1.89
C ASP A 40 -14.14 10.51 1.24
N ALA A 41 -13.55 9.35 0.94
CA ALA A 41 -14.21 8.28 0.17
C ALA A 41 -14.31 6.95 0.94
N GLY A 42 -13.80 6.88 2.17
CA GLY A 42 -13.71 5.62 2.91
C GLY A 42 -12.63 4.70 2.33
N GLY A 43 -12.90 3.40 2.23
CA GLY A 43 -11.90 2.40 1.88
C GLY A 43 -12.09 1.75 0.50
N HIS A 44 -10.98 1.49 -0.20
CA HIS A 44 -10.95 0.79 -1.49
C HIS A 44 -9.71 -0.10 -1.64
N TYR A 45 -9.77 -1.03 -2.60
CA TYR A 45 -8.58 -1.77 -3.02
C TYR A 45 -7.80 -0.96 -4.05
N ALA A 46 -6.48 -0.98 -3.92
CA ALA A 46 -5.57 -0.19 -4.73
C ALA A 46 -4.41 -1.02 -5.28
N SER A 47 -3.87 -0.54 -6.40
CA SER A 47 -2.65 -1.08 -7.01
C SER A 47 -1.41 -0.53 -6.34
N SER A 48 -0.26 -1.19 -6.54
CA SER A 48 1.03 -0.67 -6.08
C SER A 48 1.40 0.66 -6.72
N ALA A 49 0.92 0.94 -7.94
CA ALA A 49 1.18 2.20 -8.64
C ALA A 49 0.48 3.40 -7.97
N GLU A 50 -0.72 3.20 -7.42
CA GLU A 50 -1.47 4.27 -6.75
C GLU A 50 -0.74 4.78 -5.49
N VAL A 51 -0.08 3.87 -4.77
CA VAL A 51 0.57 4.15 -3.48
C VAL A 51 2.09 4.15 -3.61
N GLU A 52 2.64 4.17 -4.82
CA GLU A 52 4.07 4.03 -5.09
C GLU A 52 4.87 5.09 -4.34
N GLU A 53 4.47 6.35 -4.51
CA GLU A 53 5.12 7.54 -3.95
C GLU A 53 4.82 7.77 -2.46
N TRP A 54 3.95 6.98 -1.84
CA TRP A 54 3.59 7.18 -0.44
C TRP A 54 4.69 6.67 0.49
N PRO A 55 5.14 7.48 1.46
CA PRO A 55 6.12 7.07 2.48
C PRO A 55 5.68 5.82 3.25
N VAL A 56 6.62 4.90 3.47
CA VAL A 56 6.43 3.76 4.39
C VAL A 56 6.57 4.25 5.83
N ILE A 57 5.57 3.95 6.66
CA ILE A 57 5.53 4.36 8.07
C ILE A 57 5.58 3.17 9.05
N ALA A 58 5.25 1.96 8.59
CA ALA A 58 5.37 0.73 9.37
C ALA A 58 5.50 -0.49 8.46
N GLY A 59 5.99 -1.59 9.01
CA GLY A 59 6.14 -2.86 8.30
C GLY A 59 6.25 -4.05 9.26
N PRO A 60 6.32 -5.29 8.73
CA PRO A 60 6.57 -6.45 9.55
C PRO A 60 7.88 -6.32 10.34
N PRO A 61 7.97 -6.90 11.54
CA PRO A 61 9.23 -6.94 12.29
C PRO A 61 10.30 -7.66 11.45
N SER A 62 11.51 -7.10 11.45
CA SER A 62 12.71 -7.64 10.80
C SER A 62 13.17 -8.96 11.38
#